data_AF-A0A7W0CSP5-F1
#
_entry.id   AF-A0A7W0CSP5-F1
#
_cell.length_a   1.000
_cell.length_b   1.000
_cell.length_c   1.000
_cell.angle_alpha   90.00
_cell.angle_beta   90.00
_cell.angle_gamma   90.00
#
_symmetry.space_group_name_H-M   'P 1'
#
loop_
_entity.id
_entity.type
_entity.pdbx_description
1 polymer ?
#
loop_
_entity_poly.entity_id
_entity_poly.type
_entity_poly.pdbx_seq_one_letter_code
_entity_poly.pdbx_strand_id
1 'polypeptide(L)'
;MDSRTGVIGVLDEQELSQTPLSTCRAIVSDPYGIGGDDVVYGWAEDRAGARLRCLLAALAAYGTRAVPLDAEVVWGVELPSMRPRAVAVRELPAEAAAGLTWAGAVTAALLALGEARLAAALPAELPFFPLPEDDPLVKQLTLAGELPEVGDATAAAGFPAYVWSVPGEPPLVSTGLTSRAALRDGLERVLLRWQHGVIWERSHRWGDDPSITRDDLDRLAKALPGTPVVVPLHHDRDVARILPHLVQVVICDD
;
A
#
# COMPACT_ATOMS: atom_id res chain seq x y z
N MET A 1 8.00 11.05 -20.76
CA MET A 1 7.76 9.64 -21.11
C MET A 1 6.78 9.62 -22.27
N ASP A 2 6.97 8.73 -23.25
CA ASP A 2 6.13 8.61 -24.45
C ASP A 2 4.88 7.77 -24.13
N SER A 3 3.70 8.29 -24.50
CA SER A 3 2.38 7.67 -24.28
C SER A 3 2.13 6.42 -25.13
N ARG A 4 3.07 6.01 -25.99
CA ARG A 4 2.94 4.82 -26.85
C ARG A 4 3.89 3.68 -26.50
N THR A 5 4.81 3.86 -25.55
CA THR A 5 5.80 2.83 -25.16
C THR A 5 6.09 2.77 -23.66
N GLY A 6 5.53 3.69 -22.84
CA GLY A 6 5.80 3.75 -21.41
C GLY A 6 4.86 2.88 -20.57
N VAL A 7 5.41 2.24 -19.54
CA VAL A 7 4.71 1.55 -18.44
C VAL A 7 3.62 2.42 -17.79
N ILE A 8 3.82 3.74 -17.83
CA ILE A 8 2.93 4.77 -17.27
C ILE A 8 2.51 5.70 -18.41
N GLY A 9 1.23 5.61 -18.79
CA GLY A 9 0.67 6.40 -19.89
C GLY A 9 0.41 7.86 -19.52
N VAL A 10 0.06 8.12 -18.26
CA VAL A 10 -0.19 9.46 -17.71
C VAL A 10 0.35 9.51 -16.28
N LEU A 11 0.98 10.64 -15.89
CA LEU A 11 1.39 10.95 -14.52
C LEU A 11 1.25 12.46 -14.30
N ASP A 12 0.14 12.89 -13.73
CA ASP A 12 -0.18 14.30 -13.52
C ASP A 12 -1.15 14.49 -12.35
N GLU A 13 -1.30 15.74 -11.93
CA GLU A 13 -2.24 16.12 -10.87
C GLU A 13 -3.68 16.26 -11.40
N GLN A 14 -3.87 16.43 -12.71
CA GLN A 14 -5.17 16.66 -13.37
C GLN A 14 -6.01 17.77 -12.70
N GLU A 15 -7.34 17.61 -12.73
CA GLU A 15 -8.32 18.43 -12.04
C GLU A 15 -8.50 18.03 -10.57
N LEU A 16 -7.58 17.23 -10.00
CA LEU A 16 -7.68 16.84 -8.60
C LEU A 16 -7.41 18.04 -7.69
N SER A 17 -8.25 18.23 -6.67
CA SER A 17 -7.92 19.12 -5.56
C SER A 17 -6.53 18.81 -5.02
N GLN A 18 -5.76 19.86 -4.74
CA GLN A 18 -4.39 19.80 -4.22
C GLN A 18 -4.32 20.25 -2.76
N THR A 19 -5.49 20.41 -2.13
CA THR A 19 -5.62 20.80 -0.72
C THR A 19 -6.73 20.00 -0.07
N PRO A 20 -6.54 19.55 1.18
CA PRO A 20 -5.33 19.74 2.00
C PRO A 20 -4.15 18.83 1.65
N LEU A 21 -4.36 17.73 0.91
CA LEU A 21 -3.27 16.89 0.42
C LEU A 21 -2.99 17.15 -1.06
N SER A 22 -1.71 17.17 -1.41
CA SER A 22 -1.30 17.11 -2.81
C SER A 22 -1.58 15.70 -3.33
N THR A 23 -2.12 15.61 -4.53
CA THR A 23 -2.49 14.33 -5.15
C THR A 23 -1.98 14.23 -6.57
N CYS A 24 -1.59 13.02 -6.97
CA CYS A 24 -1.15 12.72 -8.31
C CYS A 24 -1.80 11.41 -8.75
N ARG A 25 -2.22 11.37 -10.01
CA ARG A 25 -2.86 10.23 -10.65
C ARG A 25 -1.94 9.66 -11.72
N ALA A 26 -1.91 8.35 -11.83
CA ALA A 26 -1.27 7.65 -12.93
C ALA A 26 -2.20 6.66 -13.60
N ILE A 27 -2.05 6.54 -14.93
CA ILE A 27 -2.67 5.49 -15.73
C ILE A 27 -1.57 4.47 -16.05
N VAL A 28 -1.78 3.23 -15.62
CA VAL A 28 -0.83 2.12 -15.73
C VAL A 28 -1.27 1.23 -16.88
N SER A 29 -0.35 1.01 -17.83
CA SER A 29 -0.63 0.20 -19.01
C SER A 29 -0.66 -1.28 -18.70
N ASP A 30 -1.46 -2.03 -19.46
CA ASP A 30 -1.38 -3.49 -19.47
C ASP A 30 -0.20 -3.97 -20.33
N PRO A 31 0.80 -4.68 -19.76
CA PRO A 31 1.91 -5.23 -20.53
C PRO A 31 1.48 -6.20 -21.65
N TYR A 32 0.32 -6.84 -21.53
CA TYR A 32 -0.20 -7.78 -22.52
C TYR A 32 -1.32 -7.20 -23.39
N GLY A 33 -1.85 -6.02 -23.06
CA GLY A 33 -2.96 -5.39 -23.77
C GLY A 33 -4.27 -6.20 -23.73
N ILE A 34 -4.45 -7.07 -22.73
CA ILE A 34 -5.60 -7.99 -22.62
C ILE A 34 -6.73 -7.39 -21.77
N GLY A 35 -6.39 -6.54 -20.81
CA GLY A 35 -7.31 -5.80 -19.95
C GLY A 35 -7.27 -4.29 -20.18
N GLY A 36 -8.11 -3.57 -19.44
CA GLY A 36 -8.06 -2.11 -19.38
C GLY A 36 -6.86 -1.60 -18.60
N ASP A 37 -6.57 -0.31 -18.78
CA ASP A 37 -5.59 0.42 -17.98
C ASP A 37 -6.03 0.45 -16.51
N ASP A 38 -5.04 0.37 -15.61
CA ASP A 38 -5.27 0.57 -14.18
C ASP A 38 -5.06 2.04 -13.81
N VAL A 39 -5.76 2.50 -12.77
CA VAL A 39 -5.63 3.88 -12.29
C VAL A 39 -5.20 3.86 -10.85
N VAL A 40 -4.05 4.49 -10.59
CA VAL A 40 -3.45 4.57 -9.27
C VAL A 40 -3.25 6.01 -8.85
N TYR A 41 -3.15 6.21 -7.54
CA TYR A 41 -3.06 7.53 -6.93
C TYR A 41 -1.93 7.55 -5.92
N GLY A 42 -1.24 8.67 -5.86
CA GLY A 42 -0.31 8.99 -4.78
C GLY A 42 -0.69 10.31 -4.14
N TRP A 43 -0.43 10.41 -2.85
CA TRP A 43 -0.74 11.59 -2.06
C TRP A 43 0.34 11.86 -1.02
N ALA A 44 0.54 13.13 -0.70
CA ALA A 44 1.41 13.56 0.37
C ALA A 44 1.08 15.00 0.78
N GLU A 45 1.80 15.53 1.77
CA GLU A 45 1.75 16.95 2.15
C GLU A 45 2.19 17.88 1.02
N ASP A 46 3.05 17.40 0.12
CA ASP A 46 3.57 18.16 -1.01
C ASP A 46 3.47 17.40 -2.34
N ARG A 47 3.60 18.14 -3.45
CA ARG A 47 3.48 17.60 -4.80
C ARG A 47 4.60 16.62 -5.17
N ALA A 48 5.80 16.80 -4.61
CA ALA A 48 6.93 15.95 -4.93
C ALA A 48 6.73 14.55 -4.31
N GLY A 49 6.30 14.50 -3.04
CA GLY A 49 5.90 13.29 -2.34
C GLY A 49 4.71 12.62 -3.02
N ALA A 50 3.67 13.38 -3.39
CA ALA A 50 2.51 12.83 -4.08
C ALA A 50 2.88 12.17 -5.42
N ARG A 51 3.72 12.83 -6.22
CA ARG A 51 4.25 12.28 -7.47
C ARG A 51 5.09 11.03 -7.26
N LEU A 52 6.00 11.06 -6.28
CA LEU A 52 6.87 9.92 -5.97
C LEU A 52 6.02 8.70 -5.57
N ARG A 53 5.09 8.88 -4.64
CA ARG A 53 4.21 7.82 -4.16
C ARG A 53 3.31 7.28 -5.28
N CYS A 54 2.81 8.16 -6.15
CA CYS A 54 2.04 7.78 -7.33
C CYS A 54 2.88 6.93 -8.30
N LEU A 55 4.13 7.32 -8.55
CA LEU A 55 5.06 6.56 -9.39
C LEU A 55 5.36 5.18 -8.79
N LEU A 56 5.61 5.10 -7.48
CA LEU A 56 5.82 3.83 -6.78
C LEU A 56 4.58 2.93 -6.87
N ALA A 57 3.39 3.46 -6.59
CA ALA A 57 2.13 2.75 -6.74
C ALA A 57 1.91 2.24 -8.18
N ALA A 58 2.21 3.06 -9.18
CA ALA A 58 2.09 2.71 -10.59
C ALA A 58 3.02 1.56 -11.00
N LEU A 59 4.26 1.58 -10.53
CA LEU A 59 5.22 0.52 -10.81
C LEU A 59 4.84 -0.79 -10.08
N ALA A 60 4.30 -0.70 -8.86
CA ALA A 60 3.75 -1.86 -8.16
C ALA A 60 2.57 -2.47 -8.93
N ALA A 61 1.62 -1.64 -9.38
CA ALA A 61 0.47 -2.09 -10.18
C ALA A 61 0.89 -2.68 -11.54
N TYR A 62 1.89 -2.11 -12.19
CA TYR A 62 2.44 -2.70 -13.42
C TYR A 62 3.10 -4.05 -13.14
N GLY A 63 3.90 -4.15 -12.08
CA GLY A 63 4.64 -5.35 -11.73
C GLY A 63 3.75 -6.58 -11.52
N THR A 64 2.55 -6.41 -10.94
CA THR A 64 1.59 -7.52 -10.78
C THR A 64 1.08 -8.03 -12.12
N ARG A 65 0.90 -7.14 -13.10
CA ARG A 65 0.44 -7.49 -14.45
C ARG A 65 1.56 -8.04 -15.32
N ALA A 66 2.82 -7.74 -15.01
CA ALA A 66 3.97 -8.19 -15.77
C ALA A 66 4.39 -9.64 -15.46
N VAL A 67 3.72 -10.32 -14.53
CA VAL A 67 3.93 -11.75 -14.26
C VAL A 67 3.56 -12.56 -15.52
N PRO A 68 4.46 -13.43 -16.04
CA PRO A 68 4.19 -14.21 -17.25
C PRO A 68 2.91 -15.05 -17.14
N LEU A 69 2.06 -14.98 -18.16
CA LEU A 69 0.76 -15.66 -18.20
C LEU A 69 0.88 -17.20 -18.18
N ASP A 70 2.02 -17.74 -18.61
CA ASP A 70 2.35 -19.16 -18.63
C ASP A 70 3.14 -19.62 -17.39
N ALA A 71 3.46 -18.72 -16.47
CA ALA A 71 4.14 -19.08 -15.23
C ALA A 71 3.17 -19.78 -14.27
N GLU A 72 3.52 -21.01 -13.86
CA GLU A 72 2.81 -21.72 -12.80
C GLU A 72 3.37 -21.40 -11.41
N VAL A 73 4.68 -21.10 -11.35
CA VAL A 73 5.45 -20.91 -10.12
C VAL A 73 6.39 -19.72 -10.28
N VAL A 74 6.52 -18.93 -9.22
CA VAL A 74 7.52 -17.88 -9.06
C VAL A 74 8.39 -18.16 -7.83
N TRP A 75 9.60 -17.59 -7.81
CA TRP A 75 10.51 -17.71 -6.67
C TRP A 75 10.39 -16.49 -5.76
N GLY A 76 10.22 -16.75 -4.47
CA GLY A 76 10.29 -15.76 -3.43
C GLY A 76 11.31 -16.11 -2.36
N VAL A 77 11.33 -15.30 -1.31
CA VAL A 77 12.22 -15.42 -0.15
C VAL A 77 11.38 -15.42 1.12
N GLU A 78 11.50 -16.46 1.93
CA GLU A 78 10.84 -16.58 3.24
C GLU A 78 11.40 -15.59 4.25
N LEU A 79 10.53 -14.97 5.04
CA LEU A 79 10.91 -14.16 6.19
C LEU A 79 10.63 -14.91 7.51
N PRO A 80 11.52 -14.80 8.53
CA PRO A 80 12.81 -14.09 8.53
C PRO A 80 13.99 -14.96 8.04
N SER A 81 13.74 -16.21 7.63
CA SER A 81 14.77 -17.22 7.34
C SER A 81 15.67 -16.88 6.15
N MET A 82 15.19 -16.01 5.25
CA MET A 82 15.80 -15.63 3.97
C MET A 82 16.04 -16.82 3.02
N ARG A 83 15.26 -17.90 3.17
CA ARG A 83 15.38 -19.08 2.31
C ARG A 83 14.56 -18.88 1.02
N PRO A 84 15.08 -19.31 -0.15
CA PRO A 84 14.27 -19.34 -1.36
C PRO A 84 13.08 -20.29 -1.20
N ARG A 85 11.90 -19.86 -1.63
CA ARG A 85 10.68 -20.68 -1.66
C ARG A 85 9.93 -20.49 -2.96
N ALA A 86 9.48 -21.59 -3.53
CA ALA A 86 8.59 -21.60 -4.68
C ALA A 86 7.17 -21.22 -4.24
N VAL A 87 6.51 -20.34 -4.98
CA VAL A 87 5.14 -19.87 -4.74
C VAL A 87 4.33 -20.11 -6.00
N ALA A 88 3.13 -20.69 -5.87
CA ALA A 88 2.25 -20.86 -7.02
C ALA A 88 1.71 -19.49 -7.45
N VAL A 89 1.70 -19.18 -8.75
CA VAL A 89 1.25 -17.87 -9.26
C VAL A 89 -0.19 -17.56 -8.84
N ARG A 90 -1.06 -18.58 -8.76
CA ARG A 90 -2.45 -18.46 -8.29
C ARG A 90 -2.60 -18.01 -6.82
N GLU A 91 -1.54 -18.11 -6.03
CA GLU A 91 -1.52 -17.71 -4.62
C GLU A 91 -1.01 -16.27 -4.45
N LEU A 92 -0.52 -15.64 -5.52
CA LEU A 92 -0.10 -14.25 -5.46
C LEU A 92 -1.30 -13.34 -5.21
N PRO A 93 -1.18 -12.37 -4.29
CA PRO A 93 -2.24 -11.40 -4.04
C PRO A 93 -2.43 -10.48 -5.27
N ALA A 94 -3.50 -9.70 -5.29
CA ALA A 94 -3.66 -8.63 -6.27
C ALA A 94 -2.78 -7.42 -5.92
N GLU A 95 -2.47 -7.25 -4.64
CA GLU A 95 -1.70 -6.15 -4.09
C GLU A 95 -0.20 -6.39 -4.28
N ALA A 96 0.49 -5.31 -4.61
CA ALA A 96 1.95 -5.24 -4.63
C ALA A 96 2.40 -3.95 -3.97
N ALA A 97 3.68 -3.92 -3.61
CA ALA A 97 4.31 -2.72 -3.13
C ALA A 97 5.61 -2.43 -3.89
N ALA A 98 5.93 -1.14 -3.93
CA ALA A 98 7.17 -0.62 -4.47
C ALA A 98 7.89 0.20 -3.39
N GLY A 99 9.22 0.28 -3.43
CA GLY A 99 9.96 1.10 -2.48
C GLY A 99 11.24 1.69 -3.05
N LEU A 100 11.75 2.74 -2.41
CA LEU A 100 13.07 3.27 -2.71
C LEU A 100 14.20 2.34 -2.24
N THR A 101 13.89 1.46 -1.30
CA THR A 101 14.77 0.40 -0.81
C THR A 101 14.02 -0.93 -0.81
N TRP A 102 14.76 -2.05 -0.82
CA TRP A 102 14.15 -3.37 -0.67
C TRP A 102 13.38 -3.49 0.64
N ALA A 103 13.95 -3.01 1.75
CA ALA A 103 13.28 -3.03 3.05
C ALA A 103 11.99 -2.20 3.04
N GLY A 104 11.99 -1.01 2.44
CA GLY A 104 10.80 -0.19 2.31
C GLY A 104 9.69 -0.89 1.50
N ALA A 105 10.04 -1.51 0.37
CA ALA A 105 9.06 -2.25 -0.44
C ALA A 105 8.45 -3.43 0.32
N VAL A 106 9.28 -4.21 1.03
CA VAL A 106 8.81 -5.36 1.81
C VAL A 106 7.96 -4.93 3.01
N THR A 107 8.36 -3.89 3.74
CA THR A 107 7.53 -3.31 4.81
C THR A 107 6.18 -2.88 4.29
N ALA A 108 6.15 -2.14 3.17
CA ALA A 108 4.91 -1.68 2.56
C ALA A 108 3.99 -2.84 2.16
N ALA A 109 4.53 -3.93 1.60
CA ALA A 109 3.76 -5.13 1.27
C ALA A 109 3.26 -5.89 2.50
N LEU A 110 4.08 -6.04 3.54
CA LEU A 110 3.69 -6.69 4.81
C LEU A 110 2.56 -5.91 5.51
N LEU A 111 2.66 -4.59 5.53
CA LEU A 111 1.62 -3.71 6.10
C LEU A 111 0.32 -3.77 5.29
N ALA A 112 0.39 -3.82 3.96
CA ALA A 112 -0.76 -4.01 3.07
C ALA A 112 -1.46 -5.35 3.34
N LEU A 113 -0.67 -6.43 3.45
CA LEU A 113 -1.17 -7.76 3.74
C LEU A 113 -1.84 -7.82 5.12
N GLY A 114 -1.21 -7.20 6.12
CA GLY A 114 -1.77 -7.07 7.46
C GLY A 114 -3.10 -6.30 7.47
N GLU A 115 -3.17 -5.20 6.73
CA GLU A 115 -4.39 -4.40 6.53
C GLU A 115 -5.51 -5.25 5.90
N ALA A 116 -5.23 -5.92 4.79
CA ALA A 116 -6.22 -6.76 4.09
C ALA A 116 -6.75 -7.89 4.97
N ARG A 117 -5.88 -8.55 5.75
CA ARG A 117 -6.28 -9.60 6.69
C ARG A 117 -7.14 -9.07 7.83
N LEU A 118 -6.77 -7.92 8.40
CA LEU A 118 -7.53 -7.29 9.46
C LEU A 118 -8.89 -6.81 8.95
N ALA A 119 -8.95 -6.22 7.75
CA ALA A 119 -10.20 -5.81 7.10
C ALA A 119 -11.14 -7.00 6.82
N ALA A 120 -10.59 -8.16 6.43
CA ALA A 120 -11.36 -9.37 6.18
C ALA A 120 -11.92 -10.03 7.46
N ALA A 121 -11.34 -9.72 8.63
CA ALA A 121 -11.69 -10.32 9.91
C ALA A 121 -11.67 -9.28 11.04
N LEU A 122 -12.43 -8.20 10.86
CA LEU A 122 -12.51 -7.12 11.85
C LEU A 122 -13.05 -7.64 13.20
N PRO A 123 -12.39 -7.33 14.32
CA PRO A 123 -12.94 -7.59 15.64
C PRO A 123 -14.29 -6.88 15.82
N ALA A 124 -15.25 -7.55 16.47
CA ALA A 124 -16.58 -6.99 16.71
C ALA A 124 -16.55 -5.76 17.61
N GLU A 125 -15.59 -5.72 18.55
CA GLU A 125 -15.38 -4.60 19.46
C GLU A 125 -13.90 -4.21 19.42
N LEU A 126 -13.65 -2.92 19.29
CA LEU A 126 -12.32 -2.33 19.31
C LEU A 126 -12.27 -1.24 20.40
N PRO A 127 -11.20 -1.17 21.20
CA PRO A 127 -10.98 -0.04 22.10
C PRO A 127 -11.00 1.28 21.33
N PHE A 128 -11.77 2.26 21.81
CA PHE A 128 -11.78 3.60 21.23
C PHE A 128 -10.40 4.26 21.37
N PHE A 129 -9.95 4.91 20.29
CA PHE A 129 -8.71 5.67 20.25
C PHE A 129 -9.01 7.17 20.06
N PRO A 130 -8.68 8.04 21.02
CA PRO A 130 -8.90 9.47 20.88
C PRO A 130 -7.90 10.09 19.89
N LEU A 131 -8.40 10.79 18.88
CA LEU A 131 -7.55 11.54 17.95
C LEU A 131 -6.95 12.79 18.62
N PRO A 132 -5.68 13.12 18.37
CA PRO A 132 -5.06 14.32 18.90
C PRO A 132 -5.65 15.57 18.25
N GLU A 133 -6.38 16.39 19.03
CA GLU A 133 -7.07 17.61 18.54
C GLU A 133 -6.12 18.61 17.86
N ASP A 134 -4.85 18.62 18.24
CA ASP A 134 -3.86 19.54 17.69
C ASP A 134 -3.24 19.11 16.37
N ASP A 135 -3.51 17.89 15.91
CA ASP A 135 -2.99 17.40 14.63
C ASP A 135 -3.62 18.18 13.45
N PRO A 136 -2.81 18.65 12.50
CA PRO A 136 -3.30 19.46 11.40
C PRO A 136 -4.31 18.71 10.50
N LEU A 137 -4.17 17.40 10.31
CA LEU A 137 -5.12 16.62 9.51
C LEU A 137 -6.45 16.43 10.25
N VAL A 138 -6.41 16.23 11.57
CA VAL A 138 -7.60 16.18 12.42
C VAL A 138 -8.37 17.50 12.36
N LYS A 139 -7.67 18.65 12.40
CA LYS A 139 -8.29 19.97 12.23
C LYS A 139 -8.95 20.12 10.86
N GLN A 140 -8.32 19.66 9.78
CA GLN A 140 -8.92 19.70 8.43
C GLN A 140 -10.19 18.84 8.35
N LEU A 141 -10.14 17.62 8.87
CA LEU A 141 -11.29 16.71 8.95
C LEU A 141 -12.45 17.32 9.78
N THR A 142 -12.13 17.94 10.90
CA THR A 142 -13.12 18.65 11.73
C THR A 142 -13.79 19.80 10.96
N LEU A 143 -13.00 20.60 10.22
CA LEU A 143 -13.53 21.68 9.38
C LEU A 143 -14.36 21.16 8.20
N ALA A 144 -14.02 19.99 7.68
CA ALA A 144 -14.76 19.28 6.64
C ALA A 144 -16.08 18.67 7.15
N GLY A 145 -16.29 18.60 8.48
CA GLY A 145 -17.43 17.90 9.08
C GLY A 145 -17.28 16.38 9.11
N GLU A 146 -16.07 15.88 8.82
CA GLU A 146 -15.72 14.46 8.77
C GLU A 146 -15.04 14.07 10.09
N LEU A 147 -15.79 13.55 11.05
CA LEU A 147 -15.23 13.11 12.33
C LEU A 147 -15.24 11.58 12.39
N PRO A 148 -14.16 10.90 11.99
CA PRO A 148 -14.10 9.44 12.06
C PRO A 148 -14.05 8.98 13.52
N GLU A 149 -14.75 7.89 13.80
CA GLU A 149 -14.48 7.08 15.00
C GLU A 149 -13.28 6.18 14.72
N VAL A 150 -12.36 6.09 15.69
CA VAL A 150 -11.13 5.30 15.56
C VAL A 150 -11.09 4.21 16.60
N GLY A 151 -10.97 2.96 16.16
CA GLY A 151 -10.74 1.78 16.99
C GLY A 151 -9.29 1.33 16.92
N ASP A 152 -8.68 1.01 18.07
CA ASP A 152 -7.32 0.46 18.14
C ASP A 152 -7.33 -1.06 17.91
N ALA A 153 -6.79 -1.49 16.77
CA ALA A 153 -6.67 -2.89 16.39
C ALA A 153 -5.25 -3.43 16.56
N THR A 154 -4.36 -2.69 17.23
CA THR A 154 -2.94 -3.04 17.42
C THR A 154 -2.76 -4.42 18.04
N ALA A 155 -3.57 -4.75 19.05
CA ALA A 155 -3.50 -6.04 19.72
C ALA A 155 -3.88 -7.22 18.79
N ALA A 156 -4.84 -7.01 17.89
CA ALA A 156 -5.27 -8.01 16.93
C ALA A 156 -4.27 -8.18 15.77
N ALA A 157 -3.64 -7.09 15.34
CA ALA A 157 -2.67 -7.09 14.24
C ALA A 157 -1.24 -7.50 14.67
N GLY A 158 -0.87 -7.29 15.93
CA GLY A 158 0.50 -7.50 16.42
C GLY A 158 1.49 -6.37 16.08
N PHE A 159 1.01 -5.33 15.41
CA PHE A 159 1.72 -4.08 15.09
C PHE A 159 0.71 -2.93 15.05
N PRO A 160 1.15 -1.66 15.09
CA PRO A 160 0.24 -0.51 15.11
C PRO A 160 -0.78 -0.55 13.96
N ALA A 161 -2.06 -0.64 14.32
CA ALA A 161 -3.16 -0.75 13.39
C ALA A 161 -4.42 -0.08 13.94
N TYR A 162 -5.15 0.63 13.08
CA TYR A 162 -6.35 1.38 13.45
C TYR A 162 -7.48 1.12 12.44
N VAL A 163 -8.70 1.09 12.95
CA VAL A 163 -9.93 0.98 12.15
C VAL A 163 -10.66 2.30 12.22
N TRP A 164 -11.01 2.84 11.05
CA TRP A 164 -11.61 4.15 10.88
C TRP A 164 -13.02 3.98 10.37
N SER A 165 -13.98 4.50 11.13
CA SER A 165 -15.39 4.45 10.80
C SER A 165 -15.87 5.87 10.52
N VAL A 166 -16.30 6.12 9.29
CA VAL A 166 -16.98 7.36 8.89
C VAL A 166 -18.44 6.98 8.61
N PRO A 167 -19.45 7.71 9.14
CA PRO A 167 -20.85 7.38 8.92
C PRO A 167 -21.21 7.29 7.43
N GLY A 168 -21.84 6.18 7.02
CA GLY A 168 -22.27 5.96 5.64
C GLY A 168 -21.19 5.38 4.72
N GLU A 169 -19.96 5.22 5.22
CA GLU A 169 -18.83 4.73 4.45
C GLU A 169 -18.34 3.37 4.95
N PRO A 170 -17.72 2.52 4.09
CA PRO A 170 -17.09 1.29 4.55
C PRO A 170 -15.90 1.61 5.48
N PRO A 171 -15.69 0.78 6.51
CA PRO A 171 -14.58 0.96 7.43
C PRO A 171 -13.26 0.87 6.68
N LEU A 172 -12.32 1.71 7.09
CA LEU A 172 -10.96 1.73 6.56
C LEU A 172 -10.00 1.18 7.62
N VAL A 173 -9.01 0.39 7.19
CA VAL A 173 -7.93 -0.07 8.06
C VAL A 173 -6.65 0.66 7.68
N SER A 174 -5.91 1.14 8.66
CA SER A 174 -4.57 1.68 8.46
C SER A 174 -3.58 0.94 9.35
N THR A 175 -2.38 0.73 8.83
CA THR A 175 -1.31 -0.01 9.49
C THR A 175 0.01 0.74 9.36
N GLY A 176 0.94 0.53 10.29
CA GLY A 176 2.24 1.21 10.25
C GLY A 176 3.26 0.60 11.21
N LEU A 177 4.53 0.92 10.98
CA LEU A 177 5.62 0.53 11.90
C LEU A 177 5.54 1.20 13.27
N THR A 178 4.85 2.35 13.34
CA THR A 178 4.61 3.09 14.57
C THR A 178 3.16 3.54 14.62
N SER A 179 2.63 3.80 15.82
CA SER A 179 1.29 4.37 16.00
C SER A 179 1.13 5.68 15.23
N ARG A 180 2.16 6.54 15.23
CA ARG A 180 2.14 7.80 14.47
C ARG A 180 2.01 7.55 12.97
N ALA A 181 2.74 6.59 12.41
CA ALA A 181 2.67 6.27 10.98
C ALA A 181 1.30 5.68 10.60
N ALA A 182 0.78 4.75 11.40
CA ALA A 182 -0.53 4.13 11.16
C ALA A 182 -1.68 5.15 11.29
N LEU A 183 -1.63 6.04 12.30
CA LEU A 183 -2.62 7.10 12.46
C LEU A 183 -2.60 8.08 11.29
N ARG A 184 -1.39 8.51 10.90
CA ARG A 184 -1.20 9.44 9.79
C ARG A 184 -1.72 8.87 8.48
N ASP A 185 -1.43 7.60 8.17
CA ASP A 185 -1.94 6.92 6.98
C ASP A 185 -3.48 6.92 6.95
N GLY A 186 -4.12 6.61 8.08
CA GLY A 186 -5.58 6.61 8.18
C GLY A 186 -6.18 8.01 8.01
N LEU A 187 -5.62 9.02 8.68
CA LEU A 187 -6.03 10.42 8.53
C LEU A 187 -5.90 10.90 7.08
N GLU A 188 -4.77 10.61 6.42
CA GLU A 188 -4.55 10.97 5.03
C GLU A 188 -5.62 10.34 4.12
N ARG A 189 -5.94 9.05 4.31
CA ARG A 189 -6.92 8.34 3.48
C ARG A 189 -8.37 8.77 3.72
N VAL A 190 -8.77 9.03 4.96
CA VAL A 190 -10.09 9.60 5.28
C VAL A 190 -10.23 10.97 4.62
N LEU A 191 -9.19 11.79 4.70
CA LEU A 191 -9.18 13.12 4.11
C LEU A 191 -9.21 13.09 2.58
N LEU A 192 -8.54 12.13 1.95
CA LEU A 192 -8.63 11.92 0.49
C LEU A 192 -9.99 11.46 0.03
N ARG A 193 -10.66 10.59 0.81
CA ARG A 193 -12.02 10.15 0.53
C ARG A 193 -12.95 11.36 0.49
N TRP A 194 -12.85 12.24 1.49
CA TRP A 194 -13.58 13.50 1.50
C TRP A 194 -13.20 14.43 0.32
N GLN A 195 -11.89 14.61 0.08
CA GLN A 195 -11.36 15.55 -0.92
C GLN A 195 -11.76 15.20 -2.36
N HIS A 196 -11.98 13.91 -2.66
CA HIS A 196 -12.24 13.43 -4.02
C HIS A 196 -13.55 12.66 -4.21
N GLY A 197 -14.24 12.27 -3.12
CA GLY A 197 -15.45 11.45 -3.20
C GLY A 197 -15.22 10.06 -3.79
N VAL A 198 -13.99 9.55 -3.77
CA VAL A 198 -13.63 8.25 -4.33
C VAL A 198 -13.18 7.30 -3.23
N ILE A 199 -13.72 6.08 -3.25
CA ILE A 199 -13.25 4.96 -2.44
C ILE A 199 -12.11 4.29 -3.18
N TRP A 200 -10.90 4.37 -2.62
CA TRP A 200 -9.70 3.78 -3.19
C TRP A 200 -9.58 2.32 -2.76
N GLU A 201 -10.31 1.42 -3.44
CA GLU A 201 -10.41 -0.01 -3.09
C GLU A 201 -9.06 -0.75 -3.18
N ARG A 202 -8.12 -0.27 -4.02
CA ARG A 202 -6.79 -0.86 -4.18
C ARG A 202 -5.72 0.18 -3.93
N SER A 203 -5.19 0.19 -2.70
CA SER A 203 -4.02 1.00 -2.39
C SER A 203 -2.77 0.18 -2.58
N HIS A 204 -2.18 0.22 -3.79
CA HIS A 204 -0.80 -0.20 -3.97
C HIS A 204 0.07 0.60 -2.98
N ARG A 205 0.67 -0.09 -2.01
CA ARG A 205 1.47 0.55 -0.96
C ARG A 205 2.85 0.94 -1.50
N TRP A 206 3.44 1.94 -0.89
CA TRP A 206 4.79 2.39 -1.20
C TRP A 206 5.66 2.45 0.06
N GLY A 207 6.96 2.21 -0.11
CA GLY A 207 7.98 2.38 0.91
C GLY A 207 8.95 3.49 0.53
N ASP A 208 8.66 4.72 0.95
CA ASP A 208 9.48 5.92 0.71
C ASP A 208 10.41 6.27 1.88
N ASP A 209 10.33 5.57 3.01
CA ASP A 209 11.19 5.75 4.18
C ASP A 209 12.51 4.94 4.05
N PRO A 210 13.67 5.61 3.88
CA PRO A 210 14.95 4.92 3.76
C PRO A 210 15.51 4.42 5.10
N SER A 211 14.91 4.79 6.24
CA SER A 211 15.38 4.43 7.58
C SER A 211 14.92 3.05 8.05
N ILE A 212 14.06 2.38 7.29
CA ILE A 212 13.53 1.05 7.61
C ILE A 212 14.68 0.03 7.68
N THR A 213 14.72 -0.70 8.79
CA THR A 213 15.76 -1.68 9.10
C THR A 213 15.29 -3.11 8.87
N ARG A 214 16.23 -4.05 8.88
CA ARG A 214 15.90 -5.49 8.85
C ARG A 214 15.10 -5.92 10.08
N ASP A 215 15.38 -5.35 11.24
CA ASP A 215 14.67 -5.68 12.48
C ASP A 215 13.20 -5.27 12.41
N ASP A 216 12.87 -4.21 11.65
CA ASP A 216 11.48 -3.83 11.37
C ASP A 216 10.75 -4.90 10.55
N LEU A 217 11.41 -5.44 9.52
CA LEU A 217 10.87 -6.52 8.69
C LEU A 217 10.64 -7.79 9.51
N ASP A 218 11.62 -8.19 10.32
CA ASP A 218 11.54 -9.39 11.13
C ASP A 218 10.42 -9.28 12.17
N ARG A 219 10.19 -8.08 12.73
CA ARG A 219 9.07 -7.83 13.65
C ARG A 219 7.71 -7.95 12.95
N LEU A 220 7.54 -7.31 11.79
CA LEU A 220 6.31 -7.42 11.01
C LEU A 220 6.03 -8.85 10.57
N ALA A 221 7.05 -9.55 10.04
CA ALA A 221 6.91 -10.92 9.57
C ALA A 221 6.45 -11.87 10.68
N LYS A 222 6.99 -11.71 11.90
CA LYS A 222 6.62 -12.53 13.07
C LYS A 222 5.21 -12.24 13.60
N ALA A 223 4.67 -11.06 13.34
CA ALA A 223 3.33 -10.68 13.79
C ALA A 223 2.23 -11.28 12.90
N LEU A 224 2.54 -11.61 11.65
CA LEU A 224 1.61 -12.23 10.73
C LEU A 224 1.49 -13.75 11.01
N PRO A 225 0.28 -14.33 10.93
CA PRO A 225 0.12 -15.77 11.04
C PRO A 225 0.61 -16.46 9.76
N GLY A 226 1.41 -17.52 9.92
CA GLY A 226 2.03 -18.29 8.82
C GLY A 226 3.42 -17.77 8.44
N THR A 227 3.96 -18.25 7.31
CA THR A 227 5.30 -17.87 6.84
C THR A 227 5.19 -16.88 5.68
N PRO A 228 5.55 -15.59 5.86
CA PRO A 228 5.54 -14.62 4.78
C PRO A 228 6.65 -14.92 3.76
N VAL A 229 6.29 -14.89 2.48
CA VAL A 229 7.21 -15.10 1.36
C VAL A 229 7.17 -13.88 0.45
N VAL A 230 8.32 -13.22 0.31
CA VAL A 230 8.49 -12.04 -0.53
C VAL A 230 8.81 -12.48 -1.96
N VAL A 231 7.95 -12.16 -2.91
CA VAL A 231 8.12 -12.46 -4.33
C VAL A 231 8.52 -11.18 -5.07
N PRO A 232 9.75 -11.07 -5.61
CA PRO A 232 10.17 -9.89 -6.35
C PRO A 232 9.56 -9.85 -7.76
N LEU A 233 8.95 -8.74 -8.15
CA LEU A 233 8.26 -8.53 -9.43
C LEU A 233 9.20 -7.95 -10.49
N HIS A 234 10.21 -8.73 -10.88
CA HIS A 234 11.28 -8.30 -11.80
C HIS A 234 11.15 -8.93 -13.20
N HIS A 235 9.93 -9.29 -13.60
CA HIS A 235 9.65 -9.99 -14.85
C HIS A 235 9.91 -9.12 -16.09
N ASP A 236 9.64 -7.82 -16.01
CA ASP A 236 10.11 -6.83 -16.99
C ASP A 236 11.48 -6.31 -16.59
N ARG A 237 12.50 -6.58 -17.43
CA ARG A 237 13.90 -6.22 -17.16
C ARG A 237 14.18 -4.73 -17.26
N ASP A 238 13.44 -4.00 -18.09
CA ASP A 238 13.63 -2.57 -18.26
C ASP A 238 13.03 -1.81 -17.07
N VAL A 239 11.87 -2.26 -16.57
CA VAL A 239 11.31 -1.76 -15.32
C VAL A 239 12.19 -2.10 -14.13
N ALA A 240 12.64 -3.35 -14.02
CA ALA A 240 13.51 -3.79 -12.92
C ALA A 240 14.85 -3.02 -12.86
N ARG A 241 15.32 -2.46 -13.99
CA ARG A 241 16.50 -1.60 -14.04
C ARG A 241 16.25 -0.21 -13.46
N ILE A 242 15.03 0.30 -13.57
CA ILE A 242 14.63 1.62 -13.06
C ILE A 242 14.31 1.54 -11.56
N LEU A 243 13.52 0.56 -11.16
CA LEU A 243 13.14 0.35 -9.77
C LEU A 243 13.17 -1.15 -9.42
N PRO A 244 14.25 -1.66 -8.81
CA PRO A 244 14.40 -3.10 -8.54
C PRO A 244 13.62 -3.58 -7.32
N HIS A 245 12.91 -2.69 -6.63
CA HIS A 245 12.27 -2.97 -5.35
C HIS A 245 10.74 -3.00 -5.51
N LEU A 246 10.27 -3.91 -6.36
CA LEU A 246 8.87 -4.24 -6.56
C LEU A 246 8.62 -5.63 -6.00
N VAL A 247 7.66 -5.77 -5.09
CA VAL A 247 7.41 -7.05 -4.40
C VAL A 247 5.93 -7.31 -4.17
N GLN A 248 5.59 -8.59 -4.08
CA GLN A 248 4.38 -9.07 -3.42
C GLN A 248 4.77 -9.90 -2.21
N VAL A 249 3.86 -10.00 -1.24
CA VAL A 249 4.03 -10.90 -0.10
C VAL A 249 2.82 -11.80 -0.01
N VAL A 250 3.08 -13.10 0.03
CA VAL A 250 2.07 -14.14 0.26
C VAL A 250 2.34 -14.80 1.61
N ILE A 251 1.30 -15.27 2.29
CA ILE A 251 1.45 -16.17 3.42
C ILE A 251 1.38 -17.60 2.90
N CYS A 252 2.41 -18.38 3.16
CA CYS A 252 2.38 -19.81 2.92
C CYS A 252 2.22 -20.55 4.24
N ASP A 253 1.41 -21.60 4.21
CA ASP A 253 1.35 -22.61 5.27
C ASP A 253 2.60 -23.51 5.18
N ASP A 254 3.06 -24.03 6.32
CA ASP A 254 4.20 -24.96 6.38
C ASP A 254 3.83 -26.38 5.93
#